data_AF-V2H2W5-F1
#
_entry.id   AF-V2H2W5-F1
#
_cell.length_a   1.000
_cell.length_b   1.000
_cell.length_c   1.000
_cell.angle_alpha   90.00
_cell.angle_beta   90.00
_cell.angle_gamma   90.00
#
_symmetry.space_group_name_H-M   'P 1'
#
loop_
_entity.id
_entity.type
_entity.pdbx_description
1 polymer ?
#
loop_
_entity_poly.entity_id
_entity_poly.type
_entity_poly.pdbx_seq_one_letter_code
_entity_poly.pdbx_strand_id
1 'polypeptide(L)'
;MKLTATAVRRIAVAMQLGGACGVALALVRLADWNWPAALAGGIVTVLVLFGLSVAMAFAISVGGTGASATNAFRAGMPTLPPALQAHRAAARLGPRQALLCYLRECVAVFRMFNWLQPFRHRRPLMPARQDADASRPPVLLVHG
;
A
#
# COMPACT_ATOMS: atom_id res chain seq x y z
N MET A 1 6.66 -6.15 -25.42
CA MET A 1 6.85 -4.93 -24.59
C MET A 1 6.99 -5.37 -23.14
N LYS A 2 8.11 -5.08 -22.47
CA LYS A 2 8.28 -5.43 -21.05
C LYS A 2 7.54 -4.39 -20.21
N LEU A 3 6.55 -4.81 -19.43
CA LEU A 3 5.86 -3.97 -18.45
C LEU A 3 6.88 -3.54 -17.39
N THR A 4 7.37 -2.31 -17.52
CA THR A 4 8.21 -1.70 -16.49
C THR A 4 7.34 -1.23 -15.33
N ALA A 5 7.88 -1.20 -14.12
CA ALA A 5 7.17 -0.68 -12.95
C ALA A 5 6.61 0.74 -13.18
N THR A 6 7.30 1.55 -14.00
CA THR A 6 6.85 2.88 -14.39
C THR A 6 5.59 2.85 -15.24
N ALA A 7 5.47 1.91 -16.19
CA ALA A 7 4.29 1.80 -17.06
C ALA A 7 3.05 1.38 -16.25
N VAL A 8 3.18 0.39 -15.37
CA VAL A 8 2.12 -0.06 -14.47
C VAL A 8 1.60 1.10 -13.60
N ARG A 9 2.49 1.93 -13.07
CA ARG A 9 2.11 3.09 -12.25
C ARG A 9 1.34 4.16 -13.04
N ARG A 10 1.77 4.47 -14.27
CA ARG A 10 1.05 5.44 -15.12
C ARG A 10 -0.37 4.95 -15.43
N ILE A 11 -0.53 3.66 -15.68
CA ILE A 11 -1.84 3.03 -15.88
C ILE A 11 -2.67 3.19 -14.60
N ALA A 12 -2.12 2.86 -13.43
CA ALA A 12 -2.83 3.00 -12.16
C ALA A 12 -3.31 4.44 -11.90
N VAL A 13 -2.46 5.44 -12.13
CA VAL A 13 -2.82 6.87 -11.98
C VAL A 13 -3.90 7.27 -13.00
N ALA A 14 -3.78 6.84 -14.26
CA ALA A 14 -4.79 7.12 -15.28
C ALA A 14 -6.15 6.50 -14.93
N MET A 15 -6.16 5.27 -14.41
CA MET A 15 -7.37 4.61 -13.94
C MET A 15 -8.00 5.32 -12.74
N GLN A 16 -7.18 5.81 -11.79
CA GLN A 16 -7.67 6.57 -10.63
C GLN A 16 -8.29 7.92 -11.05
N LEU A 17 -7.64 8.65 -11.95
CA LEU A 17 -8.18 9.89 -12.52
C LEU A 17 -9.47 9.64 -13.31
N GLY A 18 -9.47 8.62 -14.18
CA GLY A 18 -10.66 8.23 -14.93
C GLY A 18 -11.81 7.83 -14.00
N GLY A 19 -11.53 7.08 -12.95
CA GLY A 19 -12.50 6.70 -11.92
C GLY A 19 -13.06 7.91 -11.17
N ALA A 20 -12.20 8.82 -10.69
CA ALA A 20 -12.63 10.04 -10.01
C ALA A 20 -13.52 10.93 -10.90
N CYS A 21 -13.10 11.15 -12.15
CA CYS A 21 -13.88 11.91 -13.13
C CYS A 21 -15.20 11.21 -13.48
N GLY A 22 -15.20 9.88 -13.62
CA GLY A 22 -16.40 9.10 -13.91
C GLY A 22 -17.42 9.18 -12.78
N VAL A 23 -16.98 9.05 -11.53
CA VAL A 23 -17.84 9.21 -10.34
C VAL A 23 -18.33 10.65 -10.24
N ALA A 24 -17.48 11.64 -10.45
CA ALA A 24 -17.90 13.04 -10.45
C ALA A 24 -18.96 13.31 -11.53
N LEU A 25 -18.76 12.80 -12.74
CA LEU A 25 -19.73 12.91 -13.83
C LEU A 25 -21.07 12.26 -13.46
N ALA A 26 -21.03 11.07 -12.85
CA ALA A 26 -22.24 10.40 -12.37
C ALA A 26 -22.96 11.20 -11.28
N LEU A 27 -22.23 11.77 -10.32
CA LEU A 27 -22.81 12.61 -9.26
C LEU A 27 -23.46 13.89 -9.81
N VAL A 28 -22.83 14.54 -10.81
CA VAL A 28 -23.44 15.69 -11.49
C VAL A 28 -24.70 15.28 -12.24
N ARG A 29 -24.68 14.13 -12.94
CA ARG A 29 -25.77 13.72 -13.84
C ARG A 29 -26.95 13.05 -13.15
N LEU A 30 -26.71 12.36 -12.03
CA LEU A 30 -27.72 11.54 -11.36
C LEU A 30 -28.19 12.13 -10.03
N ALA A 31 -27.38 12.99 -9.41
CA ALA A 31 -27.67 13.59 -8.11
C ALA A 31 -27.70 15.12 -8.14
N ASP A 32 -27.54 15.75 -9.31
CA ASP A 32 -27.51 17.21 -9.52
C ASP A 32 -26.52 17.95 -8.62
N TRP A 33 -25.41 17.28 -8.27
CA TRP A 33 -24.35 17.93 -7.50
C TRP A 33 -23.66 19.01 -8.33
N ASN A 34 -23.25 20.09 -7.68
CA ASN A 34 -22.36 21.05 -8.32
C ASN A 34 -21.00 20.41 -8.61
N TRP A 35 -20.32 20.87 -9.67
CA TRP A 35 -19.04 20.31 -10.11
C TRP A 35 -17.97 20.23 -9.02
N PRO A 36 -17.78 21.25 -8.15
CA PRO A 36 -16.81 21.16 -7.06
C PRO A 36 -17.11 20.03 -6.07
N ALA A 37 -18.36 19.90 -5.62
CA ALA A 37 -18.76 18.84 -4.70
C ALA A 37 -18.66 17.46 -5.36
N ALA A 38 -19.04 17.34 -6.64
CA ALA A 38 -18.96 16.10 -7.39
C ALA A 38 -17.50 15.64 -7.58
N LEU A 39 -16.58 16.54 -7.90
CA LEU A 39 -15.15 16.24 -7.98
C LEU A 39 -14.59 15.80 -6.62
N ALA A 40 -14.95 16.51 -5.54
CA ALA A 40 -14.57 16.10 -4.19
C ALA A 40 -15.10 14.70 -3.86
N GLY A 41 -16.36 14.40 -4.20
CA GLY A 41 -16.96 13.08 -4.03
C GLY A 41 -16.23 11.99 -4.82
N GLY A 42 -15.84 12.26 -6.06
CA GLY A 42 -15.03 11.35 -6.87
C GLY A 42 -13.66 11.05 -6.25
N ILE A 43 -12.96 12.08 -5.77
CA ILE A 43 -11.67 11.93 -5.09
C ILE A 43 -11.81 11.10 -3.81
N VAL A 44 -12.81 11.42 -2.97
CA VAL A 44 -13.10 10.69 -1.73
C VAL A 44 -13.38 9.23 -2.03
N THR A 45 -14.17 8.94 -3.07
CA THR A 45 -14.51 7.57 -3.46
C THR A 45 -13.26 6.77 -3.82
N VAL A 46 -12.35 7.35 -4.62
CA VAL A 46 -11.08 6.69 -4.98
C VAL A 46 -10.20 6.46 -3.74
N LEU A 47 -10.13 7.42 -2.81
CA LEU A 47 -9.37 7.27 -1.56
C LEU A 47 -9.94 6.18 -0.64
N VAL A 48 -11.27 6.08 -0.55
CA VAL A 48 -11.94 5.03 0.23
C VAL A 48 -11.66 3.66 -0.37
N LEU A 49 -11.80 3.51 -1.70
CA LEU A 49 -11.48 2.26 -2.39
C LEU A 49 -10.01 1.88 -2.23
N PHE A 50 -9.10 2.85 -2.27
CA PHE A 50 -7.69 2.63 -1.98
C PHE A 50 -7.50 2.08 -0.56
N GLY A 51 -8.05 2.74 0.46
CA GLY A 51 -7.98 2.25 1.84
C GLY A 51 -8.53 0.82 1.98
N LEU A 52 -9.71 0.57 1.42
CA LEU A 52 -10.32 -0.77 1.43
C LEU A 52 -9.44 -1.84 0.76
N SER A 53 -8.77 -1.51 -0.35
CA SER A 53 -7.85 -2.45 -1.01
C SER A 53 -6.63 -2.79 -0.15
N VAL A 54 -6.07 -1.81 0.58
CA VAL A 54 -4.99 -2.04 1.54
C VAL A 54 -5.50 -2.89 2.70
N ALA A 55 -6.69 -2.59 3.24
CA ALA A 55 -7.29 -3.36 4.32
C ALA A 55 -7.54 -4.81 3.91
N MET A 56 -8.02 -5.04 2.68
CA MET A 56 -8.19 -6.36 2.09
C MET A 56 -6.85 -7.09 1.99
N ALA A 57 -5.78 -6.43 1.55
CA ALA A 57 -4.44 -7.03 1.50
C ALA A 57 -3.94 -7.46 2.88
N PHE A 58 -4.20 -6.66 3.93
CA PHE A 58 -3.93 -7.07 5.32
C PHE A 58 -4.76 -8.28 5.73
N ALA A 59 -6.06 -8.29 5.45
CA ALA A 59 -6.95 -9.40 5.81
C ALA A 59 -6.49 -10.72 5.15
N ILE A 60 -6.11 -10.65 3.87
CA ILE A 60 -5.53 -11.78 3.12
C ILE A 60 -4.21 -12.24 3.76
N SER A 61 -3.32 -11.30 4.08
CA SER A 61 -2.01 -11.60 4.66
C SER A 61 -2.11 -12.22 6.05
N VAL A 62 -3.07 -11.78 6.87
CA VAL A 62 -3.35 -12.34 8.20
C VAL A 62 -4.01 -13.71 8.09
N GLY A 63 -4.91 -13.89 7.12
CA GLY A 63 -5.57 -15.17 6.84
C GLY A 63 -4.66 -16.23 6.20
N GLY A 64 -3.46 -15.86 5.75
CA GLY A 64 -2.54 -16.76 5.05
C GLY A 64 -3.03 -17.20 3.67
N THR A 65 -4.05 -16.52 3.12
CA THR A 65 -4.70 -16.87 1.84
C THR A 65 -3.82 -16.44 0.67
N GLY A 66 -2.78 -17.22 0.39
CA GLY A 66 -1.80 -16.95 -0.66
C GLY A 66 -0.52 -17.77 -0.49
N ALA A 67 -0.23 -18.23 0.72
CA ALA A 67 0.63 -19.39 0.90
C ALA A 67 -0.15 -20.59 0.37
N SER A 68 0.17 -21.00 -0.87
CA SER A 68 -0.49 -22.13 -1.50
C SER A 68 -0.54 -23.29 -0.50
N ALA A 69 -1.75 -23.75 -0.18
CA ALA A 69 -1.98 -24.92 0.67
C ALA A 69 -1.53 -26.22 -0.04
N THR A 70 -0.74 -26.13 -1.11
CA THR A 70 0.02 -27.27 -1.61
C THR A 70 1.10 -27.60 -0.59
N ASN A 71 1.07 -28.83 -0.10
CA ASN A 71 2.04 -29.38 0.86
C ASN A 71 3.51 -29.12 0.46
N ALA A 72 3.80 -28.93 -0.83
CA ALA A 72 5.12 -28.57 -1.36
C ALA A 72 5.66 -27.20 -0.89
N PHE A 73 4.83 -26.15 -0.85
CA PHE A 73 5.28 -24.83 -0.39
C PHE A 73 5.44 -24.81 1.15
N ARG A 74 4.58 -25.54 1.86
CA ARG A 74 4.63 -25.68 3.32
C ARG A 74 5.81 -26.51 3.80
N ALA A 75 6.22 -27.52 3.03
CA ALA A 75 7.38 -28.38 3.33
C ALA A 75 8.73 -27.65 3.20
N GLY A 76 8.80 -26.61 2.37
CA GLY A 76 10.01 -25.80 2.17
C GLY A 76 10.10 -24.53 3.02
N MET A 77 9.01 -24.14 3.71
CA MET A 77 9.07 -22.98 4.59
C MET A 77 9.76 -23.35 5.91
N PRO A 78 10.78 -22.60 6.35
CA PRO A 78 11.40 -22.83 7.64
C PRO A 78 10.35 -22.69 8.74
N THR A 79 10.21 -23.74 9.56
CA THR A 79 9.37 -23.69 10.75
C THR A 79 9.88 -22.59 11.66
N LEU A 80 9.01 -21.66 12.05
CA LEU A 80 9.38 -20.57 12.92
C LEU A 80 9.91 -21.15 14.25
N PRO A 81 11.12 -20.79 14.71
CA PRO A 81 11.65 -21.21 16.00
C PRO A 81 10.67 -20.91 17.14
N PRO A 82 10.58 -21.77 18.18
CA PRO A 82 9.62 -21.59 19.28
C PRO A 82 9.78 -20.26 20.03
N ALA A 83 11.01 -19.75 20.14
CA ALA A 83 11.27 -18.41 20.70
C ALA A 83 10.60 -17.27 19.88
N LEU A 84 10.59 -17.38 18.55
CA LEU A 84 9.93 -16.40 17.68
C LEU A 84 8.40 -16.58 17.65
N GLN A 85 7.90 -17.80 17.88
CA GLN A 85 6.47 -18.04 18.04
C GLN A 85 5.94 -17.40 19.32
N ALA A 86 6.66 -17.54 20.45
CA ALA A 86 6.34 -16.89 21.70
C ALA A 86 6.36 -15.35 21.57
N HIS A 87 7.37 -14.79 20.89
CA HIS A 87 7.41 -13.36 20.58
C HIS A 87 6.26 -12.90 19.70
N ARG A 88 5.82 -13.69 18.70
CA ARG A 88 4.66 -13.34 17.85
C ARG A 88 3.35 -13.29 18.65
N ALA A 89 3.18 -14.20 19.60
CA ALA A 89 2.01 -14.19 20.49
C ALA A 89 2.02 -12.99 21.43
N ALA A 90 3.19 -12.63 21.99
CA ALA A 90 3.37 -11.47 22.86
C ALA A 90 3.30 -10.13 22.10
N ALA A 91 3.72 -10.10 20.84
CA ALA A 91 3.72 -8.91 19.97
C ALA A 91 2.40 -8.69 19.22
N ARG A 92 1.30 -9.35 19.66
CA ARG A 92 -0.03 -9.08 19.09
C ARG A 92 -0.38 -7.62 19.35
N LEU A 93 -0.52 -6.88 18.25
CA LEU A 93 -0.89 -5.47 18.27
C LEU A 93 -2.30 -5.32 18.87
N GLY A 94 -2.44 -4.43 19.84
CA GLY A 94 -3.77 -3.98 20.28
C GLY A 94 -4.50 -3.24 19.15
N PRO A 95 -5.83 -3.08 19.21
CA PRO A 95 -6.63 -2.50 18.12
C PRO A 95 -6.16 -1.11 17.69
N ARG A 96 -5.77 -0.27 18.64
CA ARG A 96 -5.21 1.07 18.37
C ARG A 96 -3.87 0.99 17.63
N GLN A 97 -3.00 0.06 18.02
CA GLN A 97 -1.69 -0.11 17.37
C GLN A 97 -1.84 -0.71 15.97
N ALA A 98 -2.79 -1.63 15.79
CA ALA A 98 -3.15 -2.18 14.49
C ALA A 98 -3.68 -1.09 13.54
N LEU A 99 -4.55 -0.19 14.02
CA LEU A 99 -5.03 0.95 13.23
C LEU A 99 -3.88 1.90 12.84
N LEU A 100 -2.97 2.23 13.76
CA LEU A 100 -1.81 3.06 13.45
C LEU A 100 -0.87 2.40 12.44
N CYS A 101 -0.68 1.08 12.54
CA CYS A 101 0.08 0.30 11.57
C CYS A 101 -0.57 0.33 10.19
N TYR A 102 -1.89 0.10 10.12
CA TYR A 102 -2.67 0.19 8.89
C TYR A 102 -2.57 1.59 8.24
N LEU A 103 -2.73 2.66 9.01
CA LEU A 103 -2.60 4.03 8.49
C LEU A 103 -1.19 4.32 7.96
N ARG A 104 -0.15 3.85 8.66
CA ARG A 104 1.24 3.96 8.20
C ARG A 104 1.46 3.19 6.90
N GLU A 105 0.86 2.01 6.76
CA GLU A 105 0.94 1.23 5.53
C GLU A 105 0.21 1.91 4.38
N CYS A 106 -1.00 2.44 4.60
CA CYS A 106 -1.70 3.24 3.60
C CYS A 106 -0.83 4.40 3.09
N VAL A 107 -0.13 5.10 3.99
CA VAL A 107 0.81 6.18 3.62
C VAL A 107 2.02 5.65 2.86
N ALA A 108 2.60 4.51 3.27
CA ALA A 108 3.73 3.89 2.60
C ALA A 108 3.38 3.45 1.17
N VAL A 109 2.26 2.75 1.00
CA VAL A 109 1.73 2.32 -0.30
C VAL A 109 1.40 3.53 -1.16
N PHE A 110 0.71 4.54 -0.61
CA PHE A 110 0.41 5.76 -1.34
C PHE A 110 1.70 6.44 -1.83
N ARG A 111 2.75 6.52 -1.00
CA ARG A 111 4.07 7.05 -1.39
C ARG A 111 4.74 6.22 -2.49
N MET A 112 4.63 4.90 -2.43
CA MET A 112 5.21 3.99 -3.42
C MET A 112 4.60 4.18 -4.82
N PHE A 113 3.30 4.52 -4.89
CA PHE A 113 2.61 4.80 -6.15
C PHE A 113 2.69 6.27 -6.57
N ASN A 114 2.66 7.21 -5.61
CA ASN A 114 2.65 8.65 -5.85
C ASN A 114 4.06 9.26 -5.97
N TRP A 115 4.98 8.56 -6.63
CA TRP A 115 6.36 9.01 -6.77
C TRP A 115 6.51 10.08 -7.87
N LEU A 116 5.82 11.20 -7.65
CA LEU A 116 6.15 12.53 -8.17
C LEU A 116 7.44 13.08 -7.53
N GLN A 117 8.25 12.26 -6.85
CA GLN A 117 9.67 12.56 -6.85
C GLN A 117 10.18 12.12 -8.21
N PRO A 118 10.61 13.04 -9.09
CA PRO A 118 11.49 12.64 -10.17
C PRO A 118 12.61 11.88 -9.48
N PHE A 119 12.82 10.62 -9.86
CA PHE A 119 14.11 9.99 -9.67
C PHE A 119 15.08 10.95 -10.36
N ARG A 120 15.63 11.89 -9.59
CA ARG A 120 16.68 12.76 -10.04
C ARG A 120 17.85 11.81 -10.17
N HIS A 121 17.93 11.13 -11.31
CA HIS A 121 18.97 10.14 -11.60
C HIS A 121 20.37 10.78 -11.54
N ARG A 122 20.43 12.12 -11.50
CA ARG A 122 21.63 12.94 -11.31
C ARG A 122 21.83 13.48 -9.89
N ARG A 123 21.01 13.12 -8.90
CA ARG A 123 21.33 13.47 -7.51
C ARG A 123 22.36 12.46 -7.00
N PRO A 124 23.50 12.94 -6.45
CA PRO A 124 24.46 12.04 -5.82
C PRO A 124 23.75 11.28 -4.69
N LEU A 125 24.10 10.01 -4.52
CA LEU A 125 23.71 9.21 -3.36
C LEU A 125 24.09 10.01 -2.11
N MET A 126 23.09 10.54 -1.41
CA MET A 126 23.33 11.22 -0.16
C MET A 126 23.44 10.17 0.94
N PRO A 127 24.47 10.26 1.81
CA PRO A 127 24.59 9.36 2.94
C PRO A 127 23.31 9.43 3.78
N ALA A 128 22.93 8.28 4.35
CA ALA A 128 21.77 8.18 5.21
C ALA A 128 21.88 9.24 6.32
N ARG A 129 20.90 10.15 6.38
CA ARG A 129 20.84 11.16 7.44
C ARG A 129 20.64 10.42 8.76
N GLN A 130 21.58 10.57 9.70
CA GLN A 130 21.54 9.88 11.00
C GLN A 130 20.25 10.21 11.78
N ASP A 131 19.67 11.39 11.54
CA ASP A 131 18.39 11.84 12.12
C ASP A 131 17.17 11.50 11.25
N ALA A 132 17.24 10.48 10.39
CA ALA A 132 16.08 9.99 9.68
C ALA A 132 15.15 9.29 10.68
N ASP A 133 14.37 10.13 11.35
CA ASP A 133 13.24 9.90 12.24
C ASP A 133 12.68 8.47 12.18
N ALA A 134 12.45 7.88 13.35
CA ALA A 134 12.03 6.49 13.63
C ALA A 134 10.74 6.00 12.92
N SER A 135 10.22 6.81 11.99
CA SER A 135 9.08 6.54 11.11
C SER A 135 9.40 5.69 9.88
N ARG A 136 10.66 5.41 9.57
CA ARG A 136 11.03 4.58 8.40
C ARG A 136 11.30 3.13 8.82
N PRO A 137 10.53 2.14 8.32
CA PRO A 137 10.79 0.75 8.63
C PRO A 137 12.16 0.34 8.06
N PRO A 138 12.96 -0.45 8.81
CA PRO A 138 14.26 -0.91 8.32
C PRO A 138 14.06 -1.82 7.11
N VAL A 139 14.75 -1.50 6.01
CA VAL A 139 14.74 -2.33 4.80
C VAL A 139 15.92 -3.28 4.88
N LEU A 140 15.65 -4.57 5.06
CA LEU A 140 16.66 -5.62 4.95
C LEU A 140 16.91 -5.90 3.47
N LEU A 141 18.07 -5.45 2.96
CA LEU A 141 18.55 -5.84 1.65
C LEU A 141 19.34 -7.14 1.81
N VAL A 142 18.71 -8.26 1.46
CA VAL A 142 19.43 -9.53 1.28
C VAL A 142 20.05 -9.48 -0.11
N HIS A 143 21.38 -9.38 -0.18
CA HIS A 143 22.09 -9.54 -1.43
C HIS A 143 22.04 -11.02 -1.87
N GLY A 144 21.89 -11.24 -3.17
CA GLY A 144 22.05 -12.56 -3.78
C GLY A 144 23.51 -12.96 -3.91
#